data_AF-A0A3Q3G4Z6-F1
#
_entry.id   AF-A0A3Q3G4Z6-F1
#
_cell.length_a   1.000
_cell.length_b   1.000
_cell.length_c   1.000
_cell.angle_alpha   90.00
_cell.angle_beta   90.00
_cell.angle_gamma   90.00
#
_symmetry.space_group_name_H-M   'P 1'
#
loop_
_entity.id
_entity.type
_entity.pdbx_description
1 polymer ?
#
loop_
_entity_poly.entity_id
_entity_poly.type
_entity_poly.pdbx_seq_one_letter_code
_entity_poly.pdbx_strand_id
1 'polypeptide(L)'
;MKAHVASAEGKSGLLVVTLCAPLTLAQFPRVCMSPEVLRSGQCCPSPTGVVGDECGFRSGRGQCVAISADNMRYGPQYPYTGRDDREMWPLRFFNRTCQCNGNFSGFDCGKCKHGLTGPNCDQRVPVGKRTDPCLYVERWQPEHSQ
;
A
#
# COMPACT_ATOMS: atom_id res chain seq x y z
N MET A 1 -56.21 12.37 23.90
CA MET A 1 -55.27 11.29 23.55
C MET A 1 -54.08 11.94 22.85
N LYS A 2 -52.94 12.08 23.54
CA LYS A 2 -51.72 12.68 22.97
C LYS A 2 -50.99 11.59 22.19
N ALA A 3 -50.83 11.77 20.88
CA ALA A 3 -49.93 10.95 20.09
C ALA A 3 -48.49 11.36 20.43
N HIS A 4 -47.72 10.41 20.97
CA HIS A 4 -46.27 10.55 21.09
C HIS A 4 -45.66 10.43 19.70
N VAL A 5 -45.03 11.51 19.22
CA VAL A 5 -44.11 11.48 18.08
C VAL A 5 -42.84 10.78 18.55
N ALA A 6 -42.57 9.58 18.04
CA ALA A 6 -41.28 8.93 18.23
C ALA A 6 -40.26 9.58 17.28
N SER A 7 -39.29 10.32 17.84
CA SER A 7 -38.12 10.80 17.11
C SER A 7 -37.26 9.59 16.69
N ALA A 8 -37.07 9.43 15.38
CA ALA A 8 -36.24 8.41 14.77
C ALA A 8 -34.95 9.03 14.22
N GLU A 9 -34.10 9.61 15.09
CA GLU A 9 -32.87 10.30 14.67
C GLU A 9 -31.56 9.56 15.04
N GLY A 10 -31.61 8.34 15.58
CA GLY A 10 -30.41 7.65 16.11
C GLY A 10 -29.79 6.53 15.27
N LYS A 11 -30.50 5.98 14.26
CA LYS A 11 -30.07 4.72 13.58
C LYS A 11 -29.36 4.93 12.25
N SER A 12 -29.65 6.02 11.54
CA SER A 12 -29.05 6.31 10.23
C SER A 12 -27.56 6.67 10.34
N GLY A 13 -27.16 7.46 11.34
CA GLY A 13 -25.76 7.84 11.53
C GLY A 13 -24.85 6.65 11.85
N LEU A 14 -25.34 5.70 12.67
CA LEU A 14 -24.58 4.49 13.02
C LEU A 14 -24.38 3.58 11.81
N LEU A 15 -25.40 3.40 10.97
CA LEU A 15 -25.36 2.56 9.78
C LEU A 15 -24.36 3.10 8.74
N VAL A 16 -24.34 4.42 8.53
CA VAL A 16 -23.42 5.10 7.59
C VAL A 16 -21.96 4.98 8.04
N VAL A 17 -21.67 5.11 9.33
CA VAL A 17 -20.30 4.96 9.86
C VAL A 17 -19.76 3.54 9.67
N THR A 18 -20.57 2.51 9.87
CA THR A 18 -20.19 1.11 9.61
C THR A 18 -19.94 0.80 8.13
N LEU A 19 -20.66 1.46 7.20
CA LEU A 19 -20.46 1.24 5.76
C LEU A 19 -19.18 1.89 5.21
N CYS A 20 -18.69 2.98 5.82
CA CYS A 20 -17.55 3.74 5.30
C CYS A 20 -16.18 3.33 5.86
N ALA A 21 -16.13 2.60 6.98
CA ALA A 21 -14.89 2.10 7.58
C ALA A 21 -13.95 1.29 6.65
N PRO A 22 -14.42 0.45 5.69
CA PRO A 22 -13.50 -0.31 4.83
C PRO A 22 -12.81 0.54 3.74
N LEU A 23 -13.28 1.77 3.48
CA LEU A 23 -12.81 2.61 2.36
C LEU A 23 -11.55 3.44 2.65
N THR A 24 -10.93 3.28 3.82
CA THR A 24 -9.70 4.02 4.13
C THR A 24 -8.50 3.43 3.38
N LEU A 25 -7.93 4.23 2.48
CA LEU A 25 -6.59 4.02 1.94
C LEU A 25 -5.56 4.47 2.97
N ALA A 26 -4.53 3.65 3.19
CA ALA A 26 -3.43 3.95 4.11
C ALA A 26 -2.10 3.94 3.36
N GLN A 27 -1.14 4.73 3.83
CA GLN A 27 0.21 4.81 3.25
C GLN A 27 1.01 3.52 3.47
N PHE A 28 0.93 2.95 4.67
CA PHE A 28 1.61 1.71 5.03
C PHE A 28 0.71 0.49 4.85
N PRO A 29 1.28 -0.71 4.56
CA PRO A 29 0.51 -1.94 4.50
C PRO A 29 -0.25 -2.17 5.80
N ARG A 30 -1.53 -2.55 5.73
CA ARG A 30 -2.37 -2.78 6.93
C ARG A 30 -1.73 -3.77 7.91
N VAL A 31 -1.05 -4.80 7.39
CA VAL A 31 -0.33 -5.81 8.18
C VAL A 31 0.82 -5.22 9.02
N CYS A 32 1.34 -4.04 8.65
CA CYS A 32 2.38 -3.35 9.40
C CYS A 32 1.85 -2.27 10.35
N MET A 33 0.52 -2.06 10.39
CA MET A 33 -0.11 -1.04 11.24
C MET A 33 -0.68 -1.63 12.53
N SER A 34 0.11 -2.51 13.18
CA SER A 34 -0.20 -2.99 14.54
C SER A 34 0.76 -2.38 15.56
N PRO A 35 0.36 -2.22 16.82
CA PRO A 35 1.24 -1.71 17.87
C PRO A 35 2.53 -2.54 18.03
N GLU A 36 2.45 -3.85 17.83
CA GLU A 36 3.59 -4.76 17.90
C GLU A 36 4.61 -4.47 16.80
N VAL A 37 4.12 -4.33 15.56
CA VAL A 37 4.98 -4.04 14.40
C VAL A 37 5.61 -2.65 14.50
N LEU A 38 4.81 -1.63 14.85
CA LEU A 38 5.32 -0.26 15.03
C LEU A 38 6.35 -0.17 16.17
N ARG A 39 6.15 -0.89 17.27
CA ARG A 39 7.15 -0.95 18.36
C ARG A 39 8.44 -1.66 17.94
N SER A 40 8.34 -2.68 17.09
CA SER A 40 9.52 -3.40 16.59
C SER A 40 10.32 -2.60 15.56
N GLY A 41 9.69 -1.64 14.87
CA GLY A 41 10.29 -0.91 13.76
C GLY A 41 10.53 -1.75 12.50
N GLN A 42 9.96 -2.96 12.39
CA GLN A 42 10.19 -3.87 11.27
C GLN A 42 8.88 -4.18 10.52
N CYS A 43 8.79 -3.77 9.25
CA CYS A 43 7.68 -4.11 8.36
C CYS A 43 8.16 -5.10 7.27
N CYS A 44 8.11 -6.40 7.59
CA CYS A 44 8.56 -7.48 6.69
C CYS A 44 7.57 -8.65 6.65
N PRO A 45 6.36 -8.47 6.10
CA PRO A 45 5.38 -9.54 6.02
C PRO A 45 5.80 -10.65 5.05
N SER A 46 5.29 -11.87 5.29
CA SER A 46 5.42 -12.99 4.36
C SER A 46 4.34 -12.91 3.27
N PRO A 47 4.69 -13.06 1.98
CA PRO A 47 3.71 -13.08 0.90
C PRO A 47 2.78 -14.31 0.95
N THR A 48 3.18 -15.37 1.66
CA THR A 48 2.38 -16.60 1.84
C THR A 48 1.78 -16.73 3.24
N GLY A 49 2.09 -15.81 4.16
CA GLY A 49 1.69 -15.88 5.57
C GLY A 49 2.45 -16.94 6.38
N VAL A 50 3.49 -17.56 5.81
CA VAL A 50 4.29 -18.59 6.49
C VAL A 50 5.39 -17.92 7.32
N VAL A 51 5.51 -18.33 8.59
CA VAL A 51 6.56 -17.87 9.50
C VAL A 51 7.93 -18.25 8.95
N GLY A 52 8.90 -17.33 8.97
CA GLY A 52 10.23 -17.56 8.40
C GLY A 52 10.31 -17.41 6.87
N ASP A 53 9.24 -16.94 6.22
CA ASP A 53 9.23 -16.55 4.80
C ASP A 53 9.00 -15.04 4.64
N GLU A 54 9.54 -14.23 5.56
CA GLU A 54 9.48 -12.78 5.48
C GLU A 54 10.05 -12.29 4.15
N CYS A 55 9.33 -11.40 3.46
CA CYS A 55 9.73 -10.88 2.15
C CYS A 55 9.92 -11.97 1.07
N GLY A 56 9.36 -13.16 1.27
CA GLY A 56 9.52 -14.31 0.38
C GLY A 56 10.94 -14.89 0.40
N PHE A 57 11.63 -14.82 1.54
CA PHE A 57 13.00 -15.31 1.73
C PHE A 57 13.19 -16.75 1.24
N ARG A 58 12.27 -17.67 1.54
CA ARG A 58 12.41 -19.10 1.20
C ARG A 58 12.31 -19.36 -0.30
N SER A 59 11.60 -18.50 -1.01
CA SER A 59 11.46 -18.55 -2.47
C SER A 59 12.47 -17.66 -3.20
N GLY A 60 13.39 -17.02 -2.48
CA GLY A 60 14.40 -16.13 -3.05
C GLY A 60 13.86 -14.81 -3.59
N ARG A 61 12.61 -14.45 -3.27
CA ARG A 61 11.95 -13.23 -3.78
C ARG A 61 12.48 -11.95 -3.17
N GLY A 62 13.01 -12.02 -1.96
CA GLY A 62 13.53 -10.86 -1.25
C GLY A 62 14.01 -11.21 0.15
N GLN A 63 14.45 -10.19 0.87
CA GLN A 63 14.95 -10.32 2.24
C GLN A 63 14.53 -9.12 3.07
N CYS A 64 14.33 -9.33 4.37
CA CYS A 64 14.08 -8.24 5.31
C CYS A 64 15.42 -7.58 5.68
N VAL A 65 15.63 -6.33 5.26
CA VAL A 65 16.91 -5.62 5.42
C VAL A 65 16.72 -4.27 6.12
N ALA A 66 17.81 -3.71 6.65
CA ALA A 66 17.79 -2.36 7.20
C ALA A 66 17.58 -1.32 6.09
N ILE A 67 16.81 -0.27 6.39
CA ILE A 67 16.57 0.83 5.46
C ILE A 67 17.76 1.80 5.50
N SER A 68 18.30 2.12 4.32
CA SER A 68 19.22 3.24 4.14
C SER A 68 18.42 4.45 3.66
N ALA A 69 18.03 5.33 4.58
CA ALA A 69 17.40 6.60 4.22
C ALA A 69 18.46 7.65 3.85
N ASP A 70 18.07 8.61 3.03
CA ASP A 70 18.92 9.75 2.70
C ASP A 70 19.16 10.60 3.96
N ASN A 71 20.42 10.93 4.21
CA ASN A 71 20.88 11.75 5.33
C ASN A 71 21.55 13.04 4.83
N MET A 72 21.25 13.47 3.60
CA MET A 72 21.66 14.79 3.11
C MET A 72 21.09 15.90 3.98
N ARG A 73 21.89 16.95 4.17
CA ARG A 73 21.47 18.12 4.94
C ARG A 73 20.39 18.89 4.17
N TYR A 74 19.27 19.15 4.83
CA TYR A 74 18.23 20.03 4.32
C TYR A 74 18.69 21.50 4.33
N GLY A 75 18.12 22.30 3.44
CA GLY A 75 18.41 23.74 3.38
C GLY A 75 17.90 24.50 4.63
N PRO A 76 18.41 25.73 4.87
CA PRO A 76 18.03 26.53 6.05
C PRO A 76 16.55 26.93 6.07
N GLN A 77 15.81 26.70 4.98
CA GLN A 77 14.36 26.92 4.90
C GLN A 77 13.56 25.97 5.81
N TYR A 78 14.17 24.88 6.27
CA TYR A 78 13.55 23.89 7.14
C TYR A 78 14.19 23.90 8.55
N PRO A 79 13.72 24.76 9.48
CA PRO A 79 14.31 24.91 10.81
C PRO A 79 13.78 23.92 11.87
N TYR A 80 13.07 22.87 11.47
CA TYR A 80 12.30 22.01 12.39
C TYR A 80 12.89 20.61 12.59
N THR A 81 14.22 20.46 12.51
CA THR A 81 14.90 19.16 12.63
C THR A 81 14.42 18.34 13.83
N GLY A 82 14.12 17.07 13.59
CA GLY A 82 13.65 16.08 14.56
C GLY A 82 12.18 16.22 14.94
N ARG A 83 11.39 17.05 14.23
CA ARG A 83 9.97 17.27 14.56
C ARG A 83 9.01 16.67 13.55
N ASP A 84 9.45 16.42 12.32
CA ASP A 84 8.57 15.92 11.27
C ASP A 84 8.89 14.46 10.97
N ASP A 85 7.87 13.61 11.04
CA ASP A 85 8.02 12.17 10.83
C ASP A 85 8.42 11.80 9.38
N ARG A 86 8.43 12.79 8.47
CA ARG A 86 8.92 12.67 7.09
C ARG A 86 10.43 12.86 6.96
N GLU A 87 11.10 13.37 8.00
CA GLU A 87 12.57 13.45 8.01
C GLU A 87 13.16 12.05 7.94
N MET A 88 14.15 11.86 7.06
CA MET A 88 14.76 10.55 6.80
C MET A 88 13.71 9.44 6.58
N TRP A 89 12.64 9.77 5.86
CA TRP A 89 11.53 8.84 5.63
C TRP A 89 12.03 7.47 5.11
N PRO A 90 11.54 6.33 5.65
CA PRO A 90 10.49 6.17 6.67
C PRO A 90 11.04 5.83 8.08
N LEU A 91 12.28 6.19 8.42
CA LEU A 91 12.99 5.70 9.62
C LEU A 91 12.30 6.03 10.96
N ARG A 92 11.39 6.98 10.97
CA ARG A 92 10.57 7.29 12.15
C ARG A 92 9.61 6.15 12.53
N PHE A 93 9.19 5.35 11.55
CA PHE A 93 8.24 4.24 11.74
C PHE A 93 8.93 2.89 11.63
N PHE A 94 9.75 2.71 10.61
CA PHE A 94 10.40 1.43 10.32
C PHE A 94 11.87 1.62 10.01
N ASN A 95 12.73 0.85 10.67
CA ASN A 95 14.15 0.76 10.37
C ASN A 95 14.50 -0.46 9.50
N ARG A 96 13.54 -1.39 9.28
CA ARG A 96 13.69 -2.57 8.43
C ARG A 96 12.46 -2.81 7.55
N THR A 97 12.70 -3.08 6.26
CA THR A 97 11.65 -3.41 5.27
C THR A 97 12.15 -4.46 4.27
N CYS A 98 11.23 -4.99 3.47
CA CYS A 98 11.56 -5.90 2.38
C CYS A 98 12.36 -5.22 1.26
N GLN A 99 13.49 -5.82 0.88
CA GLN A 99 14.21 -5.56 -0.36
C GLN A 99 14.01 -6.76 -1.28
N CYS A 100 13.38 -6.52 -2.43
CA CYS A 100 13.05 -7.57 -3.38
C CYS A 100 14.19 -7.81 -4.37
N ASN A 101 14.38 -9.08 -4.71
CA ASN A 101 15.38 -9.55 -5.66
C ASN A 101 14.86 -9.49 -7.09
N GLY A 102 15.77 -9.29 -8.05
CA GLY A 102 15.48 -9.42 -9.49
C GLY A 102 14.26 -8.60 -9.93
N ASN A 103 13.24 -9.29 -10.45
CA ASN A 103 12.02 -8.70 -11.01
C ASN A 103 10.83 -8.64 -10.04
N PHE A 104 11.02 -9.07 -8.79
CA PHE A 104 9.98 -9.01 -7.77
C PHE A 104 9.86 -7.58 -7.20
N SER A 105 8.69 -7.27 -6.64
CA SER A 105 8.31 -5.98 -6.09
C SER A 105 7.14 -6.14 -5.09
N GLY A 106 6.70 -5.03 -4.50
CA GLY A 106 5.66 -5.00 -3.48
C GLY A 106 6.22 -4.99 -2.07
N PHE A 107 5.35 -4.74 -1.08
CA PHE A 107 5.74 -4.58 0.32
C PHE A 107 6.19 -5.91 0.98
N ASP A 108 5.87 -7.04 0.37
CA ASP A 108 6.18 -8.41 0.78
C ASP A 108 6.95 -9.20 -0.31
N CYS A 109 7.36 -8.54 -1.40
CA CYS A 109 7.95 -9.14 -2.60
C CYS A 109 7.07 -10.17 -3.34
N GLY A 110 5.76 -10.17 -3.09
CA GLY A 110 4.79 -11.06 -3.73
C GLY A 110 4.33 -10.60 -5.13
N LYS A 111 4.71 -9.39 -5.57
CA LYS A 111 4.30 -8.82 -6.86
C LYS A 111 5.47 -8.72 -7.83
N CYS A 112 5.18 -8.34 -9.06
CA CYS A 112 6.19 -8.06 -10.08
C CYS A 112 6.45 -6.56 -10.22
N LYS A 113 7.66 -6.21 -10.68
CA LYS A 113 7.96 -4.86 -11.13
C LYS A 113 7.03 -4.44 -12.27
N HIS A 114 6.83 -3.14 -12.40
CA HIS A 114 5.97 -2.58 -13.42
C HIS A 114 6.38 -3.05 -14.83
N GLY A 115 5.41 -3.52 -15.62
CA GLY A 115 5.67 -4.09 -16.95
C GLY A 115 6.02 -5.58 -16.97
N LEU A 116 5.99 -6.25 -15.81
CA LEU A 116 6.22 -7.69 -15.69
C LEU A 116 5.03 -8.38 -15.00
N THR A 117 4.81 -9.66 -15.35
CA THR A 117 3.77 -10.53 -14.79
C THR A 117 4.26 -11.99 -14.72
N GLY A 118 3.37 -12.89 -14.30
CA GLY A 118 3.66 -14.30 -14.13
C GLY A 118 4.23 -14.63 -12.75
N PRO A 119 4.28 -15.92 -12.37
CA PRO A 119 4.71 -16.33 -11.03
C PRO A 119 6.17 -15.95 -10.73
N ASN A 120 7.03 -15.89 -11.77
CA ASN A 120 8.45 -15.57 -11.67
C ASN A 120 8.80 -14.16 -12.17
N CYS A 121 7.80 -13.34 -12.53
CA CYS A 121 8.01 -11.97 -13.04
C CYS A 121 8.94 -11.89 -14.26
N ASP A 122 8.81 -12.86 -15.16
CA ASP A 122 9.59 -13.03 -16.39
C ASP A 122 8.78 -12.73 -17.65
N GLN A 123 7.45 -12.63 -17.54
CA GLN A 123 6.57 -12.32 -18.66
C GLN A 123 6.38 -10.81 -18.78
N ARG A 124 6.69 -10.24 -19.96
CA ARG A 124 6.49 -8.81 -20.22
C ARG A 124 5.03 -8.52 -20.53
N VAL A 125 4.50 -7.42 -19.97
CA VAL A 125 3.18 -6.88 -20.33
C VAL A 125 3.32 -5.50 -20.95
N PRO A 126 2.52 -5.18 -21.99
CA PRO A 126 2.51 -3.84 -22.57
C PRO A 126 2.15 -2.79 -21.51
N VAL A 127 3.06 -1.84 -21.28
CA VAL A 127 2.82 -0.68 -20.42
C VAL A 127 2.51 0.51 -21.31
N GLY A 128 1.22 0.81 -21.46
CA GLY A 128 0.79 2.05 -22.09
C GLY A 128 0.54 3.12 -21.04
N LYS A 129 1.24 4.26 -21.09
CA LYS A 129 0.72 5.49 -20.48
C LYS A 129 -0.32 6.04 -21.44
N ARG A 130 -1.60 5.99 -21.05
CA ARG A 130 -2.65 6.71 -21.78
C ARG A 130 -2.55 8.18 -21.41
N THR A 131 -1.98 8.98 -22.29
CA THR A 131 -2.30 10.40 -22.36
C THR A 131 -3.44 10.47 -23.35
N ASP A 132 -4.69 10.74 -22.93
CA ASP A 132 -5.70 11.47 -23.72
C ASP A 132 -7.10 11.55 -23.05
N PRO A 133 -7.75 12.73 -23.00
CA PRO A 133 -9.11 12.93 -22.47
C PRO A 133 -10.25 12.29 -23.29
N CYS A 134 -10.01 11.86 -24.54
CA CYS A 134 -11.07 11.43 -25.46
C CYS A 134 -11.19 9.90 -25.66
N LEU A 135 -10.43 9.07 -24.94
CA LEU A 135 -10.48 7.60 -25.08
C LEU A 135 -11.69 6.91 -24.40
N TYR A 136 -12.75 7.65 -24.06
CA TYR A 136 -13.94 7.09 -23.41
C TYR A 136 -14.97 6.45 -24.38
N VAL A 137 -14.87 6.69 -25.69
CA VAL A 137 -15.94 6.27 -26.63
C VAL A 137 -15.60 4.99 -27.43
N GLU A 138 -14.35 4.77 -27.82
CA GLU A 138 -14.01 3.72 -28.80
C GLU A 138 -13.69 2.33 -28.20
N ARG A 139 -13.61 2.19 -26.86
CA ARG A 139 -13.27 0.92 -26.21
C ARG A 139 -14.44 0.24 -25.49
N TRP A 140 -15.67 0.48 -25.96
CA TRP A 140 -16.88 -0.25 -25.53
C TRP A 140 -17.85 -0.52 -26.69
N GLN A 141 -17.40 -0.58 -27.94
CA GLN A 141 -18.22 -1.21 -28.98
C GLN A 141 -17.88 -2.70 -29.05
N PRO A 142 -18.75 -3.59 -28.53
CA PRO A 142 -18.65 -5.01 -28.81
C PRO A 142 -18.92 -5.24 -30.31
N GLU A 143 -18.32 -6.32 -30.82
CA GLU A 143 -18.36 -6.77 -32.20
C GLU A 143 -19.72 -6.61 -32.89
N HIS A 144 -19.76 -5.87 -33.99
CA HIS A 144 -20.70 -6.12 -35.08
C HIS A 144 -19.90 -6.44 -36.34
N SER A 145 -19.54 -7.71 -36.46
CA SER A 145 -19.28 -8.35 -37.74
C SER A 145 -20.56 -9.05 -38.16
N GLN A 146 -21.03 -8.68 -39.36
CA GLN A 146 -22.14 -9.23 -40.16
C GLN A 146 -23.54 -8.69 -39.88
#